data_AF-A0A2G5UAE4-F1
#
_entry.id   AF-A0A2G5UAE4-F1
#
_cell.length_a   1.000
_cell.length_b   1.000
_cell.length_c   1.000
_cell.angle_alpha   90.00
_cell.angle_beta   90.00
_cell.angle_gamma   90.00
#
_symmetry.space_group_name_H-M   'P 1'
#
loop_
_entity.id
_entity.type
_entity.pdbx_description
1 polymer ?
#
loop_
_entity_poly.entity_id
_entity_poly.type
_entity_poly.pdbx_seq_one_letter_code
_entity_poly.pdbx_strand_id
1 'polypeptide(L)'
;MPVYFFILDTSGSMSTRSHPQFSFFDLAKNYIETFIKGRNRADSRMVVGRENDRYFLLTTQGKYPENVKVREKWIGKMENLEK
;
A
#
# COMPACT_ATOMS: atom_id res chain seq x y z
N MET A 1 3.84 15.11 -13.29
CA MET A 1 3.67 13.65 -13.21
C MET A 1 3.62 13.25 -11.73
N PRO A 2 2.42 13.10 -11.14
CA PRO A 2 2.27 12.68 -9.77
C PRO A 2 2.73 11.23 -9.59
N VAL A 3 3.19 10.93 -8.38
CA VAL A 3 3.62 9.60 -7.98
C VAL A 3 2.81 9.23 -6.74
N TYR A 4 2.13 8.09 -6.80
CA TYR A 4 1.31 7.58 -5.71
C TYR A 4 1.97 6.36 -5.10
N PHE A 5 2.12 6.38 -3.78
CA PHE A 5 2.58 5.25 -3.00
C PHE A 5 1.42 4.72 -2.16
N PHE A 6 0.98 3.50 -2.46
CA PHE A 6 0.04 2.78 -1.64
C PHE A 6 0.82 1.91 -0.66
N ILE A 7 0.62 2.14 0.64
CA ILE A 7 1.12 1.26 1.69
C ILE A 7 -0.05 0.40 2.13
N LEU A 8 0.02 -0.90 1.82
CA LEU A 8 -1.02 -1.86 2.11
C LEU A 8 -0.54 -2.83 3.18
N ASP A 9 -1.17 -2.79 4.34
CA ASP A 9 -0.93 -3.83 5.34
C ASP A 9 -1.47 -5.17 4.83
N THR A 10 -0.59 -6.18 4.83
CA THR A 10 -0.90 -7.58 4.50
C THR A 10 -0.78 -8.48 5.74
N SER A 11 -0.71 -7.90 6.94
CA SER A 11 -0.66 -8.64 8.19
C SER A 11 -1.91 -9.48 8.44
N GLY A 12 -1.81 -10.46 9.36
CA GLY A 12 -2.94 -11.33 9.71
C GLY A 12 -4.17 -10.58 10.22
N SER A 13 -4.01 -9.41 10.85
CA SER A 13 -5.14 -8.62 11.36
C SER A 13 -6.04 -8.12 10.22
N MET A 14 -5.50 -7.94 9.02
CA MET A 14 -6.23 -7.49 7.83
C MET A 14 -7.17 -8.56 7.24
N SER A 15 -6.99 -9.83 7.63
CA SER A 15 -7.92 -10.92 7.27
C SER A 15 -9.22 -10.89 8.07
N THR A 16 -9.28 -10.08 9.14
CA THR A 16 -10.47 -9.94 9.97
C THR A 16 -11.63 -9.44 9.12
N ARG A 17 -12.78 -10.10 9.27
CA ARG A 17 -14.01 -9.76 8.57
C ARG A 17 -14.53 -8.40 9.05
N SER A 18 -14.61 -7.44 8.14
CA SER A 18 -15.09 -6.07 8.40
C SER A 18 -16.55 -5.87 8.00
N HIS A 19 -17.02 -6.67 7.04
CA HIS A 19 -18.40 -6.75 6.57
C HIS A 19 -18.77 -8.24 6.41
N PRO A 20 -20.04 -8.66 6.50
CA PRO A 20 -20.44 -10.07 6.34
C PRO A 20 -19.91 -10.83 5.12
N GLN A 21 -19.34 -10.15 4.12
CA GLN A 21 -18.79 -10.75 2.90
C GLN A 21 -17.34 -10.38 2.62
N PHE A 22 -16.75 -9.42 3.35
CA PHE A 22 -15.45 -8.84 3.01
C PHE A 22 -14.55 -8.68 4.23
N SER A 23 -13.25 -8.88 4.04
CA SER A 23 -12.22 -8.54 5.03
C SER A 23 -11.80 -7.07 4.92
N PHE A 24 -11.07 -6.58 5.92
CA PHE A 24 -10.42 -5.25 5.81
C PHE A 24 -9.48 -5.18 4.60
N PHE A 25 -8.79 -6.27 4.29
CA PHE A 25 -7.94 -6.37 3.11
C PHE A 25 -8.70 -6.20 1.79
N ASP A 26 -9.87 -6.83 1.68
CA ASP A 26 -10.70 -6.73 0.48
C ASP A 26 -11.23 -5.31 0.28
N LEU A 27 -11.63 -4.64 1.38
CA LEU A 27 -12.03 -3.24 1.34
C LEU A 27 -10.87 -2.35 0.88
N ALA A 28 -9.68 -2.50 1.47
CA ALA A 28 -8.51 -1.69 1.12
C ALA A 28 -8.14 -1.83 -0.37
N LYS A 29 -8.16 -3.05 -0.90
CA LYS A 29 -7.96 -3.30 -2.34
C LYS A 29 -8.99 -2.57 -3.19
N ASN A 30 -10.26 -2.71 -2.86
CA ASN A 30 -11.34 -2.08 -3.63
C ASN A 30 -11.24 -0.55 -3.63
N TYR A 31 -10.81 0.06 -2.52
CA TYR A 31 -10.55 1.49 -2.45
C TYR A 31 -9.43 1.93 -3.39
N ILE A 32 -8.30 1.21 -3.41
CA ILE A 32 -7.18 1.50 -4.31
C ILE A 32 -7.64 1.39 -5.77
N GLU A 33 -8.38 0.34 -6.12
CA GLU A 33 -8.91 0.17 -7.47
C GLU A 33 -9.86 1.31 -7.87
N THR A 34 -10.78 1.67 -6.98
CA THR A 34 -11.75 2.74 -7.22
C THR A 34 -11.08 4.10 -7.35
N PHE A 35 -10.04 4.35 -6.55
CA PHE A 35 -9.21 5.55 -6.66
C PHE A 35 -8.57 5.65 -8.05
N ILE A 36 -7.88 4.60 -8.50
CA ILE A 36 -7.21 4.58 -9.82
C ILE A 36 -8.25 4.74 -10.94
N LYS A 37 -9.38 4.03 -10.87
CA LYS A 37 -10.48 4.15 -11.84
C LYS A 37 -11.06 5.56 -11.87
N GLY A 38 -11.31 6.16 -10.70
CA GLY A 38 -11.81 7.54 -10.59
C GLY A 38 -10.82 8.55 -11.14
N ARG A 39 -9.53 8.36 -10.84
CA ARG A 39 -8.43 9.19 -11.36
C ARG A 39 -8.30 9.09 -12.88
N ASN A 40 -8.58 7.93 -13.47
CA ASN A 40 -8.60 7.76 -14.92
C ASN A 40 -9.86 8.34 -15.59
N ARG A 41 -11.00 8.37 -14.89
CA ARG A 41 -12.28 8.86 -15.43
C ARG A 41 -12.46 10.38 -15.30
N ALA A 42 -11.94 10.99 -14.23
CA ALA A 42 -12.31 12.35 -13.86
C ALA A 42 -11.47 13.42 -14.57
N ASP A 43 -11.69 13.70 -15.86
CA ASP A 43 -11.61 15.04 -16.52
C ASP A 43 -11.18 14.94 -17.99
N SER A 44 -12.13 15.12 -18.91
CA SER A 44 -11.90 15.19 -20.36
C SER A 44 -11.10 16.44 -20.79
N ARG A 45 -10.83 17.37 -19.87
CA ARG A 45 -10.04 18.59 -20.11
C ARG A 45 -8.56 18.46 -19.74
N MET A 46 -8.15 17.36 -19.11
CA MET A 46 -6.75 17.13 -18.67
C MET A 46 -6.24 15.72 -19.06
N VAL A 47 -6.51 15.30 -20.30
CA VAL A 47 -6.01 14.02 -20.84
C VAL A 47 -4.47 13.99 -20.88
N VAL A 48 -3.86 15.14 -21.15
CA VAL A 48 -2.39 15.29 -21.19
C VAL A 48 -1.84 15.39 -19.77
N GLY A 49 -1.27 14.29 -19.27
CA GLY A 49 -0.48 14.28 -18.04
C GLY A 49 -0.80 13.18 -17.02
N ARG A 50 -1.90 12.42 -17.21
CA ARG A 50 -2.31 11.32 -16.32
C ARG A 50 -1.84 9.93 -16.74
N GLU A 51 -1.60 9.74 -18.03
CA GLU A 51 -0.97 8.51 -18.56
C GLU A 51 0.43 8.26 -17.96
N ASN A 52 1.03 9.33 -17.47
CA ASN A 52 2.32 9.33 -16.81
C ASN A 52 2.20 9.11 -15.30
N ASP A 53 1.01 9.06 -14.69
CA ASP A 53 0.86 8.82 -13.25
C ASP A 53 1.56 7.50 -12.88
N ARG A 54 2.50 7.56 -11.91
CA ARG A 54 3.25 6.38 -11.48
C ARG A 54 2.67 5.86 -10.16
N TYR A 55 2.30 4.60 -10.15
CA TYR A 55 1.72 3.94 -8.98
C TYR A 55 2.69 2.90 -8.43
N PHE A 56 2.98 2.97 -7.14
CA PHE A 56 3.80 2.01 -6.41
C PHE A 56 2.97 1.39 -5.29
N LEU A 57 3.11 0.09 -5.09
CA LEU A 57 2.48 -0.66 -4.01
C LEU A 57 3.55 -1.25 -3.10
N LEU A 58 3.51 -0.88 -1.82
CA LEU A 58 4.33 -1.45 -0.77
C LEU A 58 3.44 -2.30 0.11
N THR A 59 3.91 -3.51 0.46
CA THR A 59 3.24 -4.39 1.42
C THR A 59 4.10 -4.58 2.66
N THR A 60 3.49 -4.98 3.77
CA THR A 60 4.17 -5.19 5.05
C THR A 60 4.93 -6.52 5.13
N GLN A 61 5.05 -7.28 4.02
CA GLN A 61 5.87 -8.50 3.99
C GLN A 61 7.35 -8.14 4.19
N GLY A 62 7.85 -8.41 5.39
CA GLY A 62 9.11 -7.91 5.92
C GLY A 62 10.39 -8.48 5.34
N LYS A 63 10.36 -9.18 4.18
CA LYS A 63 11.59 -9.62 3.54
C LYS A 63 12.06 -8.55 2.56
N TYR A 64 13.01 -7.74 3.03
CA TYR A 64 13.79 -6.90 2.13
C TYR A 64 14.52 -7.78 1.10
N PRO A 65 14.70 -7.31 -0.15
CA PRO A 65 15.50 -8.04 -1.13
C PRO A 65 16.90 -8.31 -0.58
N GLU A 66 17.41 -9.53 -0.74
CA GLU A 66 18.67 -10.01 -0.11
C GLU A 66 19.89 -9.17 -0.52
N ASN A 67 19.79 -8.46 -1.65
CA ASN A 67 20.82 -7.58 -2.21
C ASN A 67 20.71 -6.11 -1.73
N VAL A 68 19.77 -5.77 -0.87
CA VAL A 68 19.63 -4.42 -0.29
C VAL A 68 20.25 -4.41 1.10
N LYS A 69 21.36 -3.67 1.28
CA LYS A 69 21.92 -3.39 2.61
C LYS A 69 20.95 -2.53 3.41
N VAL A 70 20.10 -3.15 4.20
CA VAL A 70 19.28 -2.46 5.18
C VAL A 70 20.19 -2.03 6.33
N ARG A 71 20.18 -0.73 6.67
CA ARG A 71 20.86 -0.24 7.88
C ARG A 71 20.03 -0.65 9.10
N GLU A 72 20.08 -1.92 9.46
CA GLU A 72 19.50 -2.46 10.68
C GLU A 72 20.16 -1.79 11.89
N LYS A 73 19.56 -0.74 12.44
CA LYS A 73 20.01 -0.22 13.74
C LYS A 73 18.94 0.25 14.70
N TRP A 74 17.66 0.15 14.35
CA TRP A 74 16.60 0.68 15.21
C TRP A 74 15.40 -0.25 15.47
N ILE A 75 15.17 -1.29 14.65
CA ILE A 75 14.00 -2.17 14.83
C ILE A 75 14.22 -3.17 15.99
N GLY A 76 15.39 -3.81 16.11
CA GLY A 76 15.69 -4.76 17.19
C GLY A 76 15.91 -4.14 18.59
N LYS A 77 15.84 -2.81 18.72
CA LYS A 77 16.03 -2.12 20.00
C LYS A 77 14.74 -1.93 20.80
N MET A 78 13.58 -2.04 20.15
CA MET A 78 12.28 -1.89 20.82
C MET A 78 11.76 -3.19 21.45
N GLU A 79 12.07 -4.36 20.89
CA GLU A 79 11.66 -5.65 21.47
C GLU A 79 12.35 -5.97 22.81
N ASN A 80 13.49 -5.34 23.09
CA ASN A 80 14.24 -5.51 24.34
C ASN A 80 13.95 -4.44 25.40
N LEU A 81 12.98 -3.55 25.15
CA LEU A 81 12.56 -2.53 26.13
C LEU A 81 11.24 -2.89 26.84
N GLU A 82 10.57 -3.98 26.45
CA GLU A 82 9.32 -4.46 27.05
C GLU A 82 9.48 -5.73 27.93
N LYS A 83 10.71 -6.04 28.37
CA LYS A 83 10.99 -7.04 29.42
C LYS A 83 11.68 -6.39 30.59
#